data_AF-A0A9X4H1S0-F1
#
_entry.id   AF-A0A9X4H1S0-F1
#
_cell.length_a   1.000
_cell.length_b   1.000
_cell.length_c   1.000
_cell.angle_alpha   90.00
_cell.angle_beta   90.00
_cell.angle_gamma   90.00
#
_symmetry.space_group_name_H-M   'P 1'
#
loop_
_entity.id
_entity.type
_entity.pdbx_description
1 polymer ?
#
loop_
_entity_poly.entity_id
_entity_poly.type
_entity_poly.pdbx_seq_one_letter_code
_entity_poly.pdbx_strand_id
1 'polypeptide(L)' 'MEISKAYFDGLSAPSKQFLLLPHTGHDPNPPMMDAQLKVLTRIRASALANDAH' A
#
# COMPACT_ATOMS: atom_id res chain seq x y z
N MET A 1 -10.73 -9.56 -8.04
CA MET A 1 -9.75 -9.53 -6.94
C MET A 1 -8.68 -10.60 -7.10
N GLU A 2 -9.04 -11.83 -7.48
CA GLU A 2 -8.08 -12.96 -7.62
C GLU A 2 -6.84 -12.64 -8.48
N ILE A 3 -7.00 -11.98 -9.63
CA ILE A 3 -5.86 -11.61 -10.51
C ILE A 3 -4.88 -10.67 -9.79
N SER A 4 -5.38 -9.63 -9.13
CA SER A 4 -4.55 -8.66 -8.40
C SER A 4 -3.84 -9.30 -7.22
N LYS A 5 -4.51 -10.22 -6.52
CA LYS A 5 -3.93 -10.96 -5.39
C LYS A 5 -2.84 -11.92 -5.85
N ALA A 6 -3.08 -12.69 -6.92
CA ALA A 6 -2.08 -13.57 -7.50
C ALA A 6 -0.84 -12.80 -7.98
N TYR A 7 -1.04 -11.65 -8.63
CA TYR A 7 0.06 -10.74 -9.00
C TYR A 7 0.84 -10.28 -7.77
N PHE A 8 0.16 -9.79 -6.73
CA PHE A 8 0.81 -9.35 -5.48
C PHE A 8 1.58 -10.48 -4.79
N ASP A 9 1.05 -11.70 -4.81
CA ASP A 9 1.68 -12.87 -4.18
C ASP A 9 2.99 -13.24 -4.86
N GLY A 10 3.10 -13.04 -6.19
CA GLY A 10 4.33 -13.24 -6.95
C GLY A 10 5.43 -12.20 -6.70
N LEU A 11 5.12 -11.04 -6.09
CA LEU A 11 6.13 -10.02 -5.79
C LEU A 11 6.99 -10.40 -4.58
N SER A 12 8.30 -10.11 -4.62
CA SER A 12 9.20 -10.27 -3.47
C SER A 12 9.68 -8.89 -2.98
N ALA A 13 9.60 -8.67 -1.68
CA ALA A 13 10.08 -7.47 -1.02
C ALA A 13 10.35 -7.76 0.47
N PRO A 14 11.27 -7.04 1.13
CA PRO A 14 11.51 -7.18 2.57
C PRO A 14 10.24 -6.94 3.43
N SER A 15 9.32 -6.10 2.92
CA SER A 15 8.00 -5.87 3.49
C SER A 15 7.02 -5.57 2.36
N LYS A 16 5.86 -6.25 2.36
CA LYS A 16 4.76 -5.99 1.42
C LYS A 16 3.41 -6.16 2.11
N GLN A 17 2.41 -5.40 1.67
CA GLN A 17 1.05 -5.48 2.19
C GLN A 17 0.02 -5.35 1.07
N PHE A 18 -0.99 -6.23 1.08
CA PHE A 18 -2.14 -6.16 0.18
C PHE A 18 -3.33 -5.55 0.92
N LEU A 19 -3.90 -4.47 0.39
CA LEU A 19 -5.02 -3.75 0.99
C LEU A 19 -6.25 -3.86 0.09
N LEU A 20 -7.32 -4.44 0.61
CA LEU A 20 -8.63 -4.42 -0.03
C LEU A 20 -9.37 -3.16 0.42
N LEU A 21 -9.74 -2.31 -0.54
CA LEU A 21 -10.50 -1.10 -0.29
C LEU A 21 -11.94 -1.29 -0.80
N PRO A 22 -12.96 -1.12 0.06
CA PRO A 22 -14.34 -1.18 -0.40
C PRO A 22 -14.67 0.08 -1.22
N HIS A 23 -15.61 -0.04 -2.15
CA HIS A 23 -16.11 1.08 -2.97
C HIS A 23 -15.06 1.78 -3.84
N THR A 24 -13.96 1.11 -4.17
CA THR A 24 -12.93 1.63 -5.09
C THR A 24 -13.00 0.93 -6.44
N GLY A 25 -12.99 1.71 -7.52
CA GLY A 25 -12.93 1.23 -8.90
C GLY A 25 -11.62 1.60 -9.60
N HIS A 26 -11.67 1.70 -10.93
CA HIS A 26 -10.54 2.16 -11.75
C HIS A 26 -10.18 3.62 -11.44
N ASP A 27 -11.19 4.46 -11.27
CA ASP A 27 -10.97 5.89 -11.10
C ASP A 27 -10.57 6.23 -9.67
N PRO A 28 -9.61 7.16 -9.49
CA PRO A 28 -9.25 7.63 -8.17
C PRO A 28 -10.47 8.18 -7.44
N ASN A 29 -10.59 7.85 -6.16
CA ASN A 29 -11.68 8.27 -5.30
C ASN A 29 -11.14 8.57 -3.88
N PRO A 30 -11.92 9.28 -3.03
CA PRO A 30 -11.43 9.67 -1.71
C PRO A 30 -10.96 8.50 -0.84
N PRO A 31 -11.68 7.35 -0.74
CA PRO A 31 -11.18 6.18 -0.01
C PRO A 31 -9.80 5.68 -0.46
N MET A 32 -9.54 5.70 -1.77
CA MET A 32 -8.23 5.33 -2.32
C MET A 32 -7.15 6.31 -1.91
N MET A 33 -7.40 7.62 -2.04
CA MET A 33 -6.43 8.66 -1.68
C MET A 33 -6.06 8.63 -0.20
N ASP A 34 -7.06 8.44 0.67
CA ASP A 34 -6.84 8.34 2.12
C ASP A 34 -6.00 7.11 2.48
N ALA A 35 -6.27 5.97 1.85
CA ALA A 35 -5.49 4.75 2.07
C ALA A 35 -4.04 4.92 1.61
N GLN A 36 -3.82 5.52 0.44
CA GLN A 36 -2.49 5.80 -0.10
C GLN A 36 -1.71 6.75 0.82
N LEU A 37 -2.34 7.82 1.29
CA LEU A 37 -1.71 8.77 2.22
C LEU A 37 -1.27 8.06 3.51
N LYS A 38 -2.14 7.24 4.12
CA LYS A 38 -1.81 6.48 5.34
C LYS A 38 -0.59 5.57 5.14
N VAL A 39 -0.53 4.86 4.01
CA VAL A 39 0.60 3.99 3.67
C VAL A 39 1.89 4.81 3.52
N LEU A 40 1.85 5.92 2.77
CA LEU A 40 3.01 6.78 2.56
C LEU A 40 3.51 7.40 3.86
N THR A 41 2.62 7.86 4.75
CA THR A 41 3.00 8.39 6.07
C THR A 41 3.71 7.34 6.91
N ARG A 42 3.20 6.09 6.94
CA ARG A 42 3.83 4.98 7.67
C ARG A 42 5.22 4.66 7.10
N ILE A 43 5.34 4.56 5.78
CA ILE A 43 6.62 4.28 5.10
C ILE A 43 7.62 5.38 5.40
N ARG A 44 7.21 6.65 5.30
CA ARG A 44 8.06 7.80 5.63
C ARG A 44 8.59 7.74 7.05
N ALA A 45 7.73 7.47 8.03
CA ALA A 45 8.15 7.36 9.43
C ALA A 45 9.19 6.23 9.63
N SER A 46 9.00 5.10 8.95
CA SER A 46 9.92 3.96 9.01
C SER A 46 11.27 4.29 8.36
N ALA A 47 11.26 4.97 7.20
CA ALA A 47 12.47 5.38 6.51
C ALA A 47 13.30 6.36 7.36
N LEU A 48 12.66 7.38 7.95
CA LEU A 48 13.35 8.34 8.81
C LEU A 48 13.97 7.70 10.06
N ALA A 49 13.32 6.67 10.63
CA ALA A 49 13.86 5.94 11.76
C ALA A 49 15.11 5.12 11.37
N ASN A 50 15.11 4.53 10.17
CA ASN A 50 16.27 3.78 9.67
C ASN A 50 17.46 4.69 9.34
N ASP A 51 17.22 5.90 8.85
CA ASP A 51 18.28 6.86 8.51
C ASP A 51 18.97 7.48 9.75
N ALA A 52 18.35 7.37 10.93
CA ALA A 52 18.87 7.91 12.19
C ALA A 52 19.86 6.97 12.92
N HIS A 53 20.10 5.78 12.37
CA HIS A 53 21.00 4.75 12.89
C HIS A 53 22.25 4.62 12.02
#